data_AF-A0A963K1Y5-F1
#
_entry.id   AF-A0A963K1Y5-F1
#
_cell.length_a   1.000
_cell.length_b   1.000
_cell.length_c   1.000
_cell.angle_alpha   90.00
_cell.angle_beta   90.00
_cell.angle_gamma   90.00
#
_symmetry.space_group_name_H-M   'P 1'
#
loop_
_entity.id
_entity.type
_entity.pdbx_description
1 polymer ?
#
loop_
_entity_poly.entity_id
_entity_poly.type
_entity_poly.pdbx_seq_one_letter_code
_entity_poly.pdbx_strand_id
1 'polypeptide(L)'
;MLGGWLLLAPSIAVAWFPETVQIGRLGLVHDEWTVVLSHLQLERRPGAPLALSIDRIEGPTGIMPFWASLRLVPGAKGWRLDGVVASGKGELVLRFSGAGHRGELDRATAAIEPLRFEPGALQPVRFWPRIGEMVRDVQGTIDLSLDWQRGPPESADLVFEIAGLTFDTDYGRVERIDGTIRLDRLWPPRTATPQRLRIEGLDLGRLVERLEIEALAIEGIMDAALEFSFTEAGRLYIEQSLLEARGPGVIRYRPAQPPPLLASQGANVDLLIAALADFRYDAATATVKGFVDGDNSVALQLQGANPELYEGHPIELNLSLEAPILDLVGAGREVLDLPVRLRRAVQELGR
;
A
#
# COMPACT_ATOMS: atom_id res chain seq x y z
N MET A 1 10.33 -10.71 16.12
CA MET A 1 10.86 -11.87 16.90
C MET A 1 12.12 -11.53 17.73
N LEU A 2 12.28 -10.31 18.27
CA LEU A 2 13.43 -9.96 19.14
C LEU A 2 13.21 -10.22 20.64
N GLY A 3 11.97 -10.49 21.07
CA GLY A 3 11.67 -10.85 22.47
C GLY A 3 12.03 -12.30 22.86
N GLY A 4 12.32 -13.16 21.88
CA GLY A 4 12.53 -14.61 22.12
C GLY A 4 13.93 -15.00 22.59
N TRP A 5 14.96 -14.24 22.21
CA TRP A 5 16.35 -14.63 22.50
C TRP A 5 16.78 -14.36 23.94
N LEU A 6 16.14 -13.41 24.64
CA LEU A 6 16.32 -13.23 26.08
C LEU A 6 15.57 -14.28 26.91
N LEU A 7 14.65 -15.05 26.31
CA LEU A 7 13.81 -16.04 26.99
C LEU A 7 14.26 -17.50 26.78
N LEU A 8 15.33 -17.74 26.01
CA LEU A 8 15.88 -19.07 25.70
C LEU A 8 17.16 -19.41 26.47
N ALA A 9 17.33 -18.90 27.70
CA ALA A 9 18.35 -19.44 28.59
C ALA A 9 17.75 -20.65 29.36
N PRO A 10 18.14 -21.90 29.03
CA PRO A 10 17.69 -23.07 29.78
C PRO A 10 18.33 -23.01 31.17
N SER A 11 17.55 -22.65 32.20
CA SER A 11 17.91 -22.87 33.61
C SER A 11 19.38 -22.61 33.96
N ILE A 12 19.95 -21.52 33.45
CA ILE A 12 21.26 -21.05 33.89
C ILE A 12 20.98 -20.27 35.18
N ALA A 13 21.56 -20.77 36.28
CA ALA A 13 21.36 -20.33 37.66
C ALA A 13 20.98 -18.84 37.81
N VAL A 14 19.80 -18.58 38.38
CA VAL A 14 19.15 -17.28 38.60
C VAL A 14 19.89 -16.38 39.63
N ALA A 15 21.15 -16.65 39.97
CA ALA A 15 21.88 -15.96 41.03
C ALA A 15 22.75 -14.77 40.59
N TRP A 16 22.87 -14.49 39.29
CA TRP A 16 23.83 -13.51 38.75
C TRP A 16 23.25 -12.61 37.65
N PHE A 17 21.92 -12.45 37.62
CA PHE A 17 21.30 -11.44 36.76
C PHE A 17 21.15 -10.13 37.56
N PRO A 18 21.79 -9.03 37.15
CA PRO A 18 21.78 -7.77 37.91
C PRO A 18 20.37 -7.14 37.93
N GLU A 19 20.07 -6.38 38.98
CA GLU A 19 18.79 -5.67 39.15
C GLU A 19 18.56 -4.60 38.07
N THR A 20 19.65 -4.05 37.53
CA THR A 20 19.64 -3.11 36.42
C THR A 20 20.70 -3.51 35.39
N VAL A 21 20.31 -3.56 34.12
CA VAL A 21 21.23 -3.65 32.98
C VAL A 21 21.06 -2.38 32.17
N GLN A 22 22.16 -1.63 31.98
CA GLN A 22 22.21 -0.49 31.07
C GLN A 22 23.18 -0.81 29.94
N ILE A 23 22.66 -0.79 28.71
CA ILE A 23 23.47 -0.95 27.50
C ILE A 23 23.44 0.38 26.75
N GLY A 24 24.59 1.05 26.70
CA GLY A 24 24.72 2.39 26.10
C GLY A 24 24.71 2.40 24.57
N ARG A 25 24.94 1.28 23.90
CA ARG A 25 24.64 1.13 22.47
C ARG A 25 24.54 -0.35 22.16
N LEU A 26 23.40 -0.79 21.63
CA LEU A 26 23.21 -2.17 21.15
C LEU A 26 22.95 -2.13 19.64
N GLY A 27 23.90 -2.62 18.86
CA GLY A 27 23.71 -2.88 17.44
C GLY A 27 23.21 -4.29 17.23
N LEU A 28 22.07 -4.45 16.56
CA LEU A 28 21.51 -5.72 16.13
C LEU A 28 21.60 -5.78 14.62
N VAL A 29 22.27 -6.80 14.08
CA VAL A 29 22.38 -7.03 12.63
C VAL A 29 21.66 -8.34 12.32
N HIS A 30 20.70 -8.30 11.40
CA HIS A 30 20.01 -9.48 10.89
C HIS A 30 19.68 -9.30 9.40
N ASP A 31 20.17 -10.21 8.57
CA ASP A 31 20.11 -10.13 7.10
C ASP A 31 20.60 -8.76 6.58
N GLU A 32 19.75 -8.00 5.88
CA GLU A 32 20.06 -6.66 5.36
C GLU A 32 19.78 -5.51 6.35
N TRP A 33 19.37 -5.82 7.59
CA TRP A 33 18.91 -4.82 8.55
C TRP A 33 19.90 -4.64 9.70
N THR A 34 20.24 -3.39 10.00
CA THR A 34 20.98 -3.00 11.20
C THR A 34 20.12 -2.07 12.05
N VAL A 35 19.76 -2.50 13.27
CA VAL A 35 19.04 -1.70 14.25
C VAL A 35 20.00 -1.29 15.37
N VAL A 36 20.06 -0.01 15.69
CA VAL A 36 20.87 0.52 16.79
C VAL A 36 19.95 1.04 17.87
N LEU A 37 20.09 0.50 19.08
CA LEU A 37 19.46 1.01 20.30
C LEU A 37 20.48 1.89 21.02
N SER A 38 20.18 3.17 21.26
CA SER A 38 21.15 4.12 21.85
C SER A 38 21.14 4.13 23.38
N HIS A 39 20.06 3.68 24.01
CA HIS A 39 20.04 3.44 25.45
C HIS A 39 18.99 2.39 25.71
N LEU A 40 19.44 1.22 26.19
CA LEU A 40 18.57 0.14 26.61
C LEU A 40 18.72 0.00 28.13
N GLN A 41 17.64 0.25 28.85
CA GLN A 41 17.57 0.05 30.28
C GLN A 41 16.59 -1.09 30.58
N LEU A 42 17.09 -2.07 31.32
CA LEU A 42 16.30 -3.17 31.86
C LEU A 42 16.31 -3.05 33.38
N GLU A 43 15.14 -2.94 33.99
CA GLU A 43 14.97 -2.92 35.43
C GLU A 43 14.17 -4.14 35.88
N ARG A 44 14.74 -4.92 36.80
CA ARG A 44 14.09 -6.09 37.39
C ARG A 44 14.11 -5.95 38.91
N ARG A 45 12.93 -5.83 39.51
CA ARG A 45 12.77 -5.94 40.97
C ARG A 45 12.22 -7.33 41.34
N PRO A 46 12.74 -7.98 42.40
CA PRO A 46 12.19 -9.25 42.88
C PRO A 46 10.69 -9.13 43.17
N GLY A 47 9.87 -9.97 42.51
CA GLY A 47 8.41 -9.96 42.64
C GLY A 47 7.67 -8.86 41.88
N ALA A 48 8.36 -8.03 41.09
CA ALA A 48 7.75 -6.95 40.29
C ALA A 48 7.84 -7.21 38.78
N PRO A 49 7.08 -6.46 37.95
CA PRO A 49 7.21 -6.47 36.50
C PRO A 49 8.62 -6.14 36.03
N LEU A 50 9.06 -6.80 34.97
CA LEU A 50 10.26 -6.44 34.21
C LEU A 50 9.94 -5.19 33.37
N ALA A 51 10.64 -4.09 33.61
CA ALA A 51 10.51 -2.88 32.80
C ALA A 51 11.66 -2.81 31.80
N LEU A 52 11.33 -2.50 30.56
CA LEU A 52 12.26 -2.31 29.46
C LEU A 52 11.97 -0.96 28.83
N SER A 53 12.93 -0.04 28.87
CA SER A 53 12.86 1.23 28.14
C SER A 53 13.97 1.30 27.12
N ILE A 54 13.61 1.83 25.96
CA ILE A 54 14.50 2.10 24.84
C ILE A 54 14.31 3.57 24.48
N ASP A 55 15.33 4.38 24.73
CA ASP A 55 15.20 5.83 24.54
C ASP A 55 15.31 6.24 23.07
N ARG A 56 15.94 5.41 22.25
CA ARG A 56 16.14 5.68 20.83
C ARG A 56 16.42 4.39 20.04
N ILE A 57 15.62 4.17 19.01
CA ILE A 57 15.75 3.11 18.01
C ILE A 57 16.10 3.79 16.69
N GLU A 58 17.28 3.50 16.16
CA GLU A 58 17.72 3.91 14.82
C GLU A 58 17.75 2.70 13.89
N GLY A 59 17.20 2.83 12.69
CA GLY A 59 17.17 1.78 11.67
C GLY A 59 17.73 2.25 10.32
N PRO A 60 17.97 1.33 9.37
CA PRO A 60 18.72 1.61 8.15
C PRO A 60 17.98 2.48 7.13
N THR A 61 16.70 2.79 7.36
CA THR A 61 15.81 3.43 6.37
C THR A 61 15.21 4.75 6.85
N GLY A 62 15.98 5.69 7.41
CA GLY A 62 15.53 7.08 7.64
C GLY A 62 14.27 7.28 8.49
N ILE A 63 13.76 6.22 9.11
CA ILE A 63 12.67 6.21 10.07
C ILE A 63 13.15 7.10 11.23
N MET A 64 12.44 8.21 11.52
CA MET A 64 12.80 9.10 12.64
C MET A 64 13.08 8.30 13.91
N PRO A 65 13.94 8.76 14.83
CA PRO A 65 14.20 8.02 16.07
C PRO A 65 12.89 7.75 16.82
N PHE A 66 12.62 6.48 17.10
CA PHE A 66 11.51 6.06 17.95
C PHE A 66 12.04 5.77 19.35
N TRP A 67 11.24 6.07 20.37
CA TRP A 67 11.45 5.54 21.70
C TRP A 67 10.35 4.52 21.99
N ALA A 68 10.67 3.55 22.84
CA ALA A 68 9.74 2.51 23.24
C ALA A 68 9.84 2.27 24.74
N SER A 69 8.69 2.08 25.38
CA SER A 69 8.62 1.65 26.77
C SER A 69 7.72 0.43 26.84
N LEU A 70 8.20 -0.63 27.47
CA LEU A 70 7.52 -1.90 27.64
C LEU A 70 7.57 -2.31 29.11
N ARG A 71 6.44 -2.78 29.61
CA ARG A 71 6.34 -3.44 30.91
C ARG A 71 5.90 -4.88 30.69
N LEU A 72 6.73 -5.82 31.12
CA LEU A 72 6.44 -7.26 31.07
C LEU A 72 6.16 -7.77 32.48
N VAL A 73 4.96 -8.32 32.69
CA VAL A 73 4.50 -8.87 33.96
C VAL A 73 4.49 -10.40 33.86
N PRO A 74 5.42 -11.11 34.52
CA PRO A 74 5.32 -12.56 34.63
C PRO A 74 4.15 -12.95 35.56
N GLY A 75 3.45 -14.02 35.24
CA GLY A 75 2.36 -14.59 36.03
C GLY A 75 2.46 -16.12 36.11
N ALA A 76 1.68 -16.74 36.99
CA ALA A 76 1.78 -18.18 37.26
C ALA A 76 1.53 -19.09 36.04
N LYS A 77 0.81 -18.59 35.03
CA LYS A 77 0.49 -19.35 33.81
C LYS A 77 1.24 -18.86 32.58
N GLY A 78 1.76 -17.64 32.55
CA GLY A 78 2.36 -17.04 31.35
C GLY A 78 2.90 -15.64 31.65
N TRP A 79 3.01 -14.79 30.65
CA TRP A 79 3.43 -13.40 30.78
C TRP A 79 2.41 -12.47 30.12
N ARG A 80 2.33 -11.24 30.62
CA ARG A 80 1.60 -10.12 29.99
C ARG A 80 2.59 -9.03 29.66
N LEU A 81 2.31 -8.27 28.62
CA LEU A 81 3.06 -7.06 28.31
C LEU A 81 2.12 -5.92 27.97
N ASP A 82 2.55 -4.72 28.30
CA ASP A 82 1.95 -3.46 27.91
C ASP A 82 3.08 -2.54 27.47
N GLY A 83 2.88 -1.79 26.39
CA GLY A 83 3.91 -0.93 25.90
C GLY A 83 3.40 0.19 25.01
N VAL A 84 4.32 1.10 24.75
CA VAL A 84 4.15 2.22 23.85
C VAL A 84 5.39 2.32 22.98
N VAL A 85 5.20 2.54 21.69
CA VAL A 85 6.22 2.98 20.76
C VAL A 85 5.79 4.35 20.28
N ALA A 86 6.68 5.34 20.36
CA ALA A 86 6.37 6.67 19.89
C ALA A 86 7.54 7.28 19.12
N SER A 87 7.21 8.05 18.09
CA SER A 87 8.18 8.89 17.39
C SER A 87 8.76 9.96 18.34
N GLY A 88 9.95 10.48 18.06
CA GLY A 88 10.68 11.43 18.92
C GLY A 88 9.82 12.41 19.75
N LYS A 89 9.00 13.24 19.12
CA LYS A 89 8.13 14.24 19.81
C LYS A 89 6.77 13.70 20.29
N GLY A 90 6.45 12.44 20.03
CA GLY A 90 5.15 11.84 20.32
C GLY A 90 4.07 12.17 19.27
N GLU A 91 4.46 12.48 18.03
CA GLU A 91 3.51 12.79 16.93
C GLU A 91 2.79 11.53 16.42
N LEU A 92 3.51 10.41 16.33
CA LEU A 92 2.96 9.06 16.16
C LEU A 92 3.17 8.28 17.46
N VAL A 93 2.08 7.77 18.02
CA VAL A 93 2.07 6.95 19.25
C VAL A 93 1.30 5.66 18.97
N LEU A 94 1.99 4.52 19.08
CA LEU A 94 1.41 3.18 19.01
C LEU A 94 1.39 2.59 20.42
N ARG A 95 0.21 2.29 20.94
CA ARG A 95 0.03 1.54 22.17
C ARG A 95 -0.23 0.09 21.83
N PHE A 96 0.37 -0.80 22.60
CA PHE A 96 0.16 -2.22 22.42
C PHE A 96 0.11 -2.95 23.75
N SER A 97 -0.65 -4.04 23.78
CA SER A 97 -0.68 -4.97 24.88
C SER A 97 -0.63 -6.38 24.35
N GLY A 98 -0.26 -7.34 25.19
CA GLY A 98 -0.19 -8.73 24.77
C GLY A 98 -0.08 -9.68 25.93
N ALA A 99 -0.31 -10.95 25.64
CA ALA A 99 -0.07 -12.02 26.58
C ALA A 99 0.44 -13.25 25.85
N GLY A 100 1.22 -14.05 26.56
CA GLY A 100 1.93 -15.17 25.99
C GLY A 100 2.34 -16.22 27.00
N HIS A 101 2.73 -17.39 26.51
CA HIS A 101 3.18 -18.53 27.31
C HIS A 101 4.47 -19.09 26.70
N ARG A 102 5.40 -19.60 27.53
CA ARG A 102 6.64 -20.27 27.06
C ARG A 102 7.47 -19.49 26.02
N GLY A 103 7.53 -18.16 26.16
CA GLY A 103 8.26 -17.27 25.25
C GLY A 103 7.54 -16.94 23.94
N GLU A 104 6.30 -17.43 23.78
CA GLU A 104 5.47 -17.21 22.62
C GLU A 104 4.36 -16.21 22.92
N LEU A 105 4.05 -15.31 21.97
CA LEU A 105 2.91 -14.40 22.06
C LEU A 105 1.65 -15.17 21.62
N ASP A 106 0.61 -15.15 22.44
CA ASP A 106 -0.67 -15.82 22.15
C ASP A 106 -1.74 -14.84 21.71
N ARG A 107 -1.66 -13.60 22.18
CA ARG A 107 -2.57 -12.53 21.78
C ARG A 107 -1.89 -11.19 21.88
N ALA A 108 -2.31 -10.26 21.02
CA ALA A 108 -1.83 -8.90 21.02
C ALA A 108 -2.95 -7.95 20.61
N THR A 109 -2.96 -6.79 21.23
CA THR A 109 -3.72 -5.64 20.74
C THR A 109 -2.74 -4.53 20.41
N ALA A 110 -2.95 -3.81 19.32
CA ALA A 110 -2.21 -2.58 19.04
C ALA A 110 -3.14 -1.54 18.46
N ALA A 111 -2.91 -0.27 18.78
CA ALA A 111 -3.60 0.84 18.17
C ALA A 111 -2.71 2.06 18.12
N ILE A 112 -2.86 2.87 17.07
CA ILE A 112 -2.29 4.22 17.06
C ILE A 112 -3.30 5.20 17.66
N GLU A 113 -2.83 6.38 18.05
CA GLU A 113 -3.73 7.53 18.13
C GLU A 113 -4.04 8.00 16.70
N PRO A 114 -5.28 8.40 16.38
CA PRO A 114 -5.63 8.88 15.04
C PRO A 114 -4.67 9.96 14.58
N LEU A 115 -4.00 9.69 13.46
CA LEU A 115 -2.94 10.53 12.94
C LEU A 115 -3.54 11.53 11.95
N ARG A 116 -3.56 12.80 12.35
CA ARG A 116 -4.07 13.89 11.52
C ARG A 116 -2.94 14.59 10.78
N PHE A 117 -3.06 14.66 9.46
CA PHE A 117 -2.15 15.40 8.59
C PHE A 117 -2.78 16.73 8.18
N GLU A 118 -1.94 17.77 8.12
CA GLU A 118 -2.32 19.13 7.72
C GLU A 118 -1.16 19.77 6.95
N PRO A 119 -1.44 20.70 6.01
CA PRO A 119 -0.39 21.40 5.26
C PRO A 119 0.57 22.14 6.17
N GLY A 120 1.88 21.97 5.94
CA GLY A 120 2.93 22.61 6.76
C GLY A 120 3.07 22.07 8.20
N ALA A 121 2.28 21.07 8.58
CA ALA A 121 2.33 20.43 9.88
C ALA A 121 2.91 19.01 9.78
N LEU A 122 2.27 18.03 10.45
CA LEU A 122 2.67 16.64 10.38
C LEU A 122 2.45 16.09 8.97
N GLN A 123 3.45 15.38 8.45
CA GLN A 123 3.46 14.85 7.08
C GLN A 123 4.03 13.42 7.08
N PRO A 124 3.52 12.49 6.23
CA PRO A 124 3.97 11.10 6.22
C PRO A 124 5.47 10.91 6.00
N VAL A 125 6.11 11.79 5.22
CA VAL A 125 7.56 11.80 4.96
C VAL A 125 8.41 11.78 6.25
N ARG A 126 7.87 12.30 7.36
CA ARG A 126 8.56 12.29 8.65
C ARG A 126 8.71 10.90 9.26
N PHE A 127 7.76 10.01 8.99
CA PHE A 127 7.78 8.65 9.53
C PHE A 127 8.29 7.65 8.49
N TRP A 128 7.93 7.88 7.22
CA TRP A 128 8.25 7.02 6.10
C TRP A 128 8.85 7.86 4.96
N PRO A 129 10.17 8.12 4.96
CA PRO A 129 10.80 8.99 3.98
C PRO A 129 10.53 8.58 2.53
N ARG A 130 10.53 7.27 2.23
CA ARG A 130 10.22 6.75 0.89
C ARG A 130 8.81 7.08 0.42
N ILE A 131 7.83 7.15 1.33
CA ILE A 131 6.46 7.57 1.00
C ILE A 131 6.45 9.05 0.62
N GLY A 132 7.27 9.88 1.28
CA GLY A 132 7.38 11.30 0.98
C GLY A 132 7.98 11.64 -0.39
N GLU A 133 8.65 10.69 -1.03
CA GLU A 133 9.06 10.83 -2.44
C GLU A 133 7.85 10.70 -3.39
N MET A 134 6.82 9.96 -2.97
CA MET A 134 5.65 9.62 -3.78
C MET A 134 4.45 10.54 -3.53
N VAL A 135 4.25 10.98 -2.28
CA VAL A 135 3.11 11.81 -1.86
C VAL A 135 3.56 13.03 -1.05
N ARG A 136 2.93 14.18 -1.33
CA ARG A 136 3.21 15.48 -0.72
C ARG A 136 1.91 16.16 -0.32
N ASP A 137 2.02 17.20 0.52
CA ASP A 137 0.90 18.05 0.95
C ASP A 137 -0.30 17.26 1.47
N VAL A 138 0.00 16.24 2.28
CA VAL A 138 -0.98 15.28 2.77
C VAL A 138 -1.87 15.93 3.82
N GLN A 139 -3.18 15.71 3.69
CA GLN A 139 -4.20 16.16 4.64
C GLN A 139 -5.18 15.02 4.90
N GLY A 140 -5.84 15.05 6.04
CA GLY A 140 -6.83 14.05 6.43
C GLY A 140 -6.39 13.25 7.65
N THR A 141 -7.12 12.18 7.96
CA THR A 141 -6.86 11.36 9.15
C THR A 141 -6.68 9.91 8.75
N ILE A 142 -5.68 9.25 9.35
CA ILE A 142 -5.55 7.80 9.32
C ILE A 142 -5.63 7.24 10.73
N ASP A 143 -6.24 6.07 10.88
CA ASP A 143 -6.24 5.33 12.14
C ASP A 143 -5.93 3.85 11.87
N LEU A 144 -5.38 3.18 12.86
CA LEU A 144 -5.01 1.78 12.80
C LEU A 144 -5.23 1.10 14.15
N SER A 145 -5.95 -0.01 14.13
CA SER A 145 -6.09 -0.92 15.26
C SER A 145 -5.86 -2.37 14.85
N LEU A 146 -5.49 -3.20 15.82
CA LEU A 146 -5.21 -4.61 15.66
C LEU A 146 -5.68 -5.36 16.92
N ASP A 147 -6.47 -6.41 16.75
CA ASP A 147 -6.61 -7.52 17.69
C ASP A 147 -6.07 -8.78 17.01
N TRP A 148 -5.11 -9.45 17.61
CA TRP A 148 -4.47 -10.63 17.06
C TRP A 148 -4.47 -11.76 18.07
N GLN A 149 -4.78 -12.96 17.61
CA GLN A 149 -4.79 -14.18 18.43
C GLN A 149 -4.15 -15.33 17.67
N ARG A 150 -3.18 -15.96 18.35
CA ARG A 150 -2.51 -17.17 17.92
C ARG A 150 -3.40 -18.38 18.16
N GLY A 151 -3.40 -19.30 17.21
CA GLY A 151 -4.10 -20.59 17.29
C GLY A 151 -4.50 -21.02 15.88
N PRO A 152 -5.00 -22.23 15.66
CA PRO A 152 -5.69 -22.59 14.43
C PRO A 152 -7.21 -22.39 14.58
N PRO A 153 -7.86 -21.53 13.76
CA PRO A 153 -7.24 -20.64 12.78
C PRO A 153 -6.56 -19.44 13.45
N GLU A 154 -5.44 -18.99 12.86
CA GLU A 154 -4.81 -17.75 13.30
C GLU A 154 -5.76 -16.64 12.89
N SER A 155 -6.12 -15.79 13.84
CA SER A 155 -7.07 -14.72 13.60
C SER A 155 -6.41 -13.39 13.89
N ALA A 156 -6.56 -12.49 12.94
CA ALA A 156 -6.30 -11.08 13.11
C ALA A 156 -7.58 -10.31 12.90
N ASP A 157 -7.61 -9.12 13.45
CA ASP A 157 -8.57 -8.08 13.15
C ASP A 157 -7.79 -6.78 13.07
N LEU A 158 -7.13 -6.57 11.94
CA LEU A 158 -6.48 -5.29 11.64
C LEU A 158 -7.49 -4.40 10.94
N VAL A 159 -7.76 -3.24 11.51
CA VAL A 159 -8.62 -2.22 10.91
C VAL A 159 -7.76 -0.99 10.63
N PHE A 160 -7.67 -0.62 9.35
CA PHE A 160 -7.04 0.62 8.90
C PHE A 160 -8.12 1.54 8.33
N GLU A 161 -8.30 2.70 8.95
CA GLU A 161 -9.29 3.69 8.54
C GLU A 161 -8.61 4.88 7.87
N ILE A 162 -9.20 5.33 6.77
CA ILE A 162 -8.77 6.48 6.00
C ILE A 162 -9.97 7.42 5.89
N ALA A 163 -9.82 8.64 6.40
CA ALA A 163 -10.87 9.65 6.40
C ALA A 163 -10.38 10.93 5.73
N GLY A 164 -10.95 11.22 4.56
CA GLY A 164 -10.74 12.45 3.80
C GLY A 164 -9.28 12.68 3.40
N LEU A 165 -8.54 11.63 3.06
CA LEU A 165 -7.11 11.77 2.78
C LEU A 165 -6.90 12.44 1.42
N THR A 166 -6.19 13.56 1.39
CA THR A 166 -5.88 14.32 0.17
C THR A 166 -4.37 14.46 0.05
N PHE A 167 -3.80 14.36 -1.15
CA PHE A 167 -2.36 14.51 -1.35
C PHE A 167 -2.01 14.78 -2.81
N ASP A 168 -0.82 15.34 -3.02
CA ASP A 168 -0.24 15.56 -4.34
C ASP A 168 0.77 14.47 -4.65
N THR A 169 0.71 13.91 -5.86
CA THR A 169 1.70 12.96 -6.39
C THR A 169 2.36 13.54 -7.63
N ASP A 170 3.36 12.84 -8.17
CA ASP A 170 3.89 13.19 -9.48
C ASP A 170 2.86 13.00 -10.61
N TYR A 171 1.90 12.09 -10.42
CA TYR A 171 0.85 11.72 -11.38
C TYR A 171 -0.41 12.60 -11.31
N GLY A 172 -0.46 13.55 -10.37
CA GLY A 172 -1.62 14.41 -10.15
C GLY A 172 -2.04 14.48 -8.68
N ARG A 173 -2.99 15.36 -8.40
CA ARG A 173 -3.60 15.51 -7.07
C ARG A 173 -4.67 14.44 -6.88
N VAL A 174 -4.72 13.85 -5.70
CA VAL A 174 -5.87 13.07 -5.23
C VAL A 174 -6.66 13.95 -4.27
N GLU A 175 -7.90 14.26 -4.64
CA GLU A 175 -8.74 15.17 -3.87
C GLU A 175 -9.31 14.52 -2.62
N ARG A 176 -9.59 13.23 -2.66
CA ARG A 176 -10.07 12.49 -1.49
C ARG A 176 -9.87 10.99 -1.59
N ILE A 177 -9.49 10.37 -0.49
CA ILE A 177 -9.58 8.93 -0.27
C ILE A 177 -10.32 8.68 1.04
N ASP A 178 -11.31 7.79 0.99
CA ASP A 178 -11.97 7.28 2.18
C ASP A 178 -12.18 5.78 2.10
N GLY A 179 -12.04 5.11 3.23
CA GLY A 179 -12.38 3.70 3.34
C GLY A 179 -11.88 3.09 4.63
N THR A 180 -12.32 1.86 4.84
CA THR A 180 -11.87 1.02 5.94
C THR A 180 -11.37 -0.28 5.34
N ILE A 181 -10.12 -0.63 5.65
CA ILE A 181 -9.49 -1.88 5.23
C ILE A 181 -9.39 -2.78 6.45
N ARG A 182 -10.04 -3.94 6.39
CA ARG A 182 -10.06 -4.93 7.46
C ARG A 182 -9.37 -6.23 7.02
N LEU A 183 -8.29 -6.60 7.70
CA LEU A 183 -7.60 -7.88 7.47
C LEU A 183 -7.94 -8.88 8.58
N ASP A 184 -8.31 -10.10 8.17
CA ASP A 184 -8.57 -11.20 9.10
C ASP A 184 -7.35 -12.13 9.30
N ARG A 185 -6.30 -11.89 8.51
CA ARG A 185 -4.96 -12.50 8.62
C ARG A 185 -3.92 -11.46 8.21
N LEU A 186 -2.81 -11.38 8.95
CA LEU A 186 -1.72 -10.43 8.66
C LEU A 186 -0.71 -10.98 7.65
N TRP A 187 -0.46 -12.29 7.67
CA TRP A 187 0.53 -12.92 6.80
C TRP A 187 0.21 -14.39 6.47
N PRO A 188 0.09 -14.76 5.17
CA PRO A 188 -0.18 -13.84 4.08
C PRO A 188 -1.44 -12.99 4.38
N PRO A 189 -1.49 -11.72 3.95
CA PRO A 189 -2.63 -10.87 4.25
C PRO A 189 -3.91 -11.47 3.67
N ARG A 190 -5.01 -11.39 4.40
CA ARG A 190 -6.31 -11.88 3.91
C ARG A 190 -7.42 -10.96 4.38
N THR A 191 -8.44 -10.82 3.55
CA THR A 191 -9.69 -10.14 3.88
C THR A 191 -10.83 -11.16 3.90
N ALA A 192 -11.67 -11.14 4.92
CA ALA A 192 -12.83 -12.04 4.99
C ALA A 192 -13.92 -11.71 3.94
N THR A 193 -14.02 -10.44 3.55
CA THR A 193 -14.94 -9.93 2.52
C THR A 193 -14.22 -8.94 1.62
N PRO A 194 -14.76 -8.62 0.43
CA PRO A 194 -14.30 -7.46 -0.34
C PRO A 194 -14.30 -6.18 0.50
N GLN A 195 -13.24 -5.39 0.34
CA GLN A 195 -13.01 -4.09 0.95
C GLN A 195 -13.35 -2.99 -0.06
N ARG A 196 -13.81 -1.84 0.43
CA ARG A 196 -14.20 -0.70 -0.40
C ARG A 196 -13.35 0.51 -0.10
N LEU A 197 -12.85 1.15 -1.15
CA LEU A 197 -12.14 2.41 -1.09
C LEU A 197 -12.75 3.37 -2.11
N ARG A 198 -13.15 4.56 -1.67
CA ARG A 198 -13.59 5.62 -2.58
C ARG A 198 -12.45 6.59 -2.78
N ILE A 199 -12.15 6.89 -4.03
CA ILE A 199 -11.13 7.84 -4.45
C ILE A 199 -11.83 8.89 -5.30
N GLU A 200 -11.57 10.17 -5.03
CA GLU A 200 -12.14 11.28 -5.79
C GLU A 200 -11.02 12.15 -6.37
N GLY A 201 -11.28 12.67 -7.57
CA GLY A 201 -10.47 13.73 -8.16
C GLY A 201 -9.24 13.24 -8.91
N LEU A 202 -9.29 12.04 -9.51
CA LEU A 202 -8.18 11.49 -10.30
C LEU A 202 -8.08 12.22 -11.64
N ASP A 203 -7.01 13.02 -11.82
CA ASP A 203 -6.70 13.68 -13.09
C ASP A 203 -6.06 12.69 -14.08
N LEU A 204 -6.85 12.19 -15.03
CA LEU A 204 -6.36 11.25 -16.03
C LEU A 204 -5.39 11.89 -17.01
N GLY A 205 -5.51 13.20 -17.26
CA GLY A 205 -4.60 13.88 -18.17
C GLY A 205 -3.19 13.92 -17.61
N ARG A 206 -3.05 14.25 -16.32
CA ARG A 206 -1.77 14.18 -15.62
C ARG A 206 -1.22 12.77 -15.53
N LEU A 207 -2.07 11.78 -15.30
CA LEU A 207 -1.65 10.39 -15.26
C LEU A 207 -1.08 9.95 -16.62
N VAL A 208 -1.79 10.20 -17.72
CA VAL A 208 -1.38 9.84 -19.08
C VAL A 208 -0.10 10.59 -19.48
N GLU A 209 -0.01 11.89 -19.19
CA GLU A 209 1.19 12.71 -19.45
C GLU A 209 2.42 12.14 -18.74
N ARG A 210 2.27 11.75 -17.46
CA ARG A 210 3.37 11.25 -16.63
C ARG A 210 3.77 9.81 -16.92
N LEU A 211 2.83 9.01 -17.41
CA LEU A 211 3.11 7.67 -17.90
C LEU A 211 3.66 7.67 -19.33
N GLU A 212 3.70 8.83 -19.98
CA GLU A 212 4.21 9.03 -21.34
C GLU A 212 3.52 8.10 -22.35
N ILE A 213 2.22 7.85 -22.18
CA ILE A 213 1.49 6.93 -23.06
C ILE A 213 1.45 7.51 -24.47
N GLU A 214 2.16 6.85 -25.39
CA GLU A 214 2.29 7.34 -26.75
C GLU A 214 0.93 7.53 -27.43
N ALA A 215 0.81 8.62 -28.18
CA ALA A 215 -0.33 8.92 -29.03
C ALA A 215 -1.68 9.04 -28.31
N LEU A 216 -1.71 9.05 -26.98
CA LEU A 216 -2.90 9.21 -26.17
C LEU A 216 -2.82 10.51 -25.37
N ALA A 217 -3.84 11.34 -25.52
CA ALA A 217 -4.10 12.45 -24.61
C ALA A 217 -5.52 12.31 -24.08
N ILE A 218 -5.68 12.46 -22.76
CA ILE A 218 -6.97 12.42 -22.08
C ILE A 218 -7.12 13.70 -21.28
N GLU A 219 -8.33 14.26 -21.29
CA GLU A 219 -8.74 15.36 -20.43
C GLU A 219 -9.96 14.91 -19.65
N GLY A 220 -9.91 15.05 -18.31
CA GLY A 220 -11.03 14.75 -17.43
C GLY A 220 -10.60 14.29 -16.04
N ILE A 221 -11.55 14.39 -15.12
CA ILE A 221 -11.41 13.98 -13.73
C ILE A 221 -12.30 12.77 -13.49
N MET A 222 -11.74 11.71 -12.92
CA MET A 222 -12.49 10.51 -12.56
C MET A 222 -12.60 10.35 -11.05
N ASP A 223 -13.74 9.81 -10.63
CA ASP A 223 -13.93 9.28 -9.29
C ASP A 223 -13.95 7.75 -9.39
N ALA A 224 -13.44 7.06 -8.36
CA ALA A 224 -13.33 5.62 -8.34
C ALA A 224 -13.93 5.03 -7.07
N ALA A 225 -14.75 4.00 -7.25
CA ALA A 225 -15.18 3.08 -6.19
C ALA A 225 -14.43 1.77 -6.39
N LEU A 226 -13.32 1.62 -5.67
CA LEU A 226 -12.50 0.42 -5.71
C LEU A 226 -13.08 -0.64 -4.77
N GLU A 227 -13.31 -1.82 -5.31
CA GLU A 227 -13.61 -3.04 -4.56
C GLU A 227 -12.46 -4.02 -4.73
N PHE A 228 -11.86 -4.47 -3.64
CA PHE A 228 -10.71 -5.39 -3.68
C PHE A 228 -10.72 -6.37 -2.51
N SER A 229 -9.99 -7.48 -2.66
CA SER A 229 -9.80 -8.46 -1.61
C SER A 229 -8.35 -8.96 -1.59
N PHE A 230 -7.88 -9.37 -0.41
CA PHE A 230 -6.67 -10.18 -0.28
C PHE A 230 -7.07 -11.64 -0.19
N THR A 231 -6.62 -12.43 -1.17
CA THR A 231 -6.92 -13.87 -1.28
C THR A 231 -6.21 -14.70 -0.20
N GLU A 232 -6.56 -15.99 -0.09
CA GLU A 232 -5.88 -16.93 0.83
C GLU A 232 -4.35 -16.96 0.67
N ALA A 233 -3.85 -16.75 -0.55
CA ALA A 233 -2.42 -16.73 -0.85
C ALA A 233 -1.76 -15.36 -0.59
N GLY A 234 -2.49 -14.35 -0.12
CA GLY A 234 -1.98 -12.99 0.08
C GLY A 234 -1.98 -12.13 -1.16
N ARG A 235 -2.54 -12.60 -2.27
CA ARG A 235 -2.58 -11.84 -3.53
C ARG A 235 -3.73 -10.86 -3.51
N LEU A 236 -3.48 -9.65 -4.02
CA LEU A 236 -4.46 -8.60 -4.18
C LEU A 236 -5.29 -8.83 -5.44
N TYR A 237 -6.60 -9.00 -5.26
CA TYR A 237 -7.57 -9.16 -6.33
C TYR A 237 -8.48 -7.94 -6.36
N ILE A 238 -8.60 -7.31 -7.53
CA ILE A 238 -9.60 -6.29 -7.81
C ILE A 238 -10.88 -7.02 -8.18
N GLU A 239 -11.96 -6.75 -7.43
CA GLU A 239 -13.29 -7.28 -7.70
C GLU A 239 -13.91 -6.54 -8.89
N GLN A 240 -15.10 -5.94 -8.77
CA GLN A 240 -15.66 -5.12 -9.84
C GLN A 240 -15.55 -3.65 -9.44
N SER A 241 -14.36 -3.07 -9.65
CA SER A 241 -14.11 -1.66 -9.35
C SER A 241 -14.65 -0.77 -10.46
N LEU A 242 -15.33 0.32 -10.10
CA LEU A 242 -15.90 1.30 -11.04
C LEU A 242 -15.10 2.61 -10.99
N LEU A 243 -14.72 3.11 -12.15
CA LEU A 243 -14.21 4.46 -12.36
C LEU A 243 -15.24 5.20 -13.21
N GLU A 244 -15.59 6.41 -12.83
CA GLU A 244 -16.61 7.21 -13.49
C GLU A 244 -16.12 8.65 -13.66
N ALA A 245 -16.37 9.21 -14.84
CA ALA A 245 -16.06 10.59 -15.13
C ALA A 245 -16.96 11.52 -14.32
N ARG A 246 -16.35 12.48 -13.62
CA ARG A 246 -17.09 13.51 -12.89
C ARG A 246 -17.85 14.47 -13.82
N GLY A 247 -17.45 14.54 -15.07
CA GLY A 247 -18.07 15.39 -16.08
C GLY A 247 -17.53 15.09 -17.47
N PRO A 248 -17.91 15.90 -18.47
CA PRO A 248 -17.46 15.72 -19.84
C PRO A 248 -15.95 15.94 -19.96
N GLY A 249 -15.37 15.34 -21.00
CA GLY A 249 -13.95 15.49 -21.29
C GLY A 249 -13.59 15.04 -22.69
N VAL A 250 -12.29 14.86 -22.95
CA VAL A 250 -11.78 14.59 -24.29
C VAL A 250 -10.78 13.44 -24.27
N ILE A 251 -10.88 12.57 -25.26
CA ILE A 251 -9.89 11.54 -25.58
C ILE A 251 -9.38 11.83 -26.98
N ARG A 252 -8.05 11.92 -27.13
CA ARG A 252 -7.38 12.05 -28.43
C ARG A 252 -6.38 10.92 -28.56
N TYR A 253 -6.71 9.95 -29.40
CA TYR A 253 -5.89 8.79 -29.67
C TYR A 253 -5.51 8.72 -31.15
N ARG A 254 -4.21 8.90 -31.46
CA ARG A 254 -3.71 8.97 -32.86
C ARG A 254 -2.41 8.17 -33.02
N PRO A 255 -2.44 6.84 -32.87
CA PRO A 255 -1.24 6.01 -32.93
C PRO A 255 -0.66 5.98 -34.35
N ALA A 256 0.67 5.84 -34.48
CA ALA A 256 1.32 5.71 -35.79
C ALA A 256 0.92 4.41 -36.51
N GLN A 257 0.64 3.34 -35.74
CA GLN A 257 0.13 2.06 -36.22
C GLN A 257 -0.88 1.51 -35.20
N PRO A 258 -1.92 0.77 -35.63
CA PRO A 258 -2.86 0.16 -34.70
C PRO A 258 -2.13 -0.76 -33.69
N PRO A 259 -2.43 -0.66 -32.38
CA PRO A 259 -1.85 -1.54 -31.38
C PRO A 259 -2.12 -3.02 -31.71
N PRO A 260 -1.12 -3.90 -31.54
CA PRO A 260 -1.31 -5.35 -31.73
C PRO A 260 -2.48 -5.91 -30.91
N LEU A 261 -2.69 -5.39 -29.70
CA LEU A 261 -3.80 -5.73 -28.79
C LEU A 261 -5.19 -5.41 -29.37
N LEU A 262 -5.30 -4.39 -30.22
CA LEU A 262 -6.56 -4.04 -30.90
C LEU A 262 -6.69 -4.79 -32.24
N ALA A 263 -5.57 -5.06 -32.90
CA ALA A 263 -5.54 -5.78 -34.17
C ALA A 263 -6.12 -7.21 -34.09
N SER A 264 -6.06 -7.84 -32.90
CA SER A 264 -6.63 -9.17 -32.66
C SER A 264 -8.16 -9.19 -32.53
N GLN A 265 -8.82 -8.03 -32.34
CA GLN A 265 -10.28 -7.93 -32.13
C GLN A 265 -11.12 -7.77 -33.42
N GLY A 266 -10.50 -7.83 -34.61
CA GLY A 266 -11.23 -7.90 -35.89
C GLY A 266 -11.60 -6.55 -36.52
N ALA A 267 -12.43 -6.60 -37.56
CA ALA A 267 -12.48 -5.68 -38.71
C ALA A 267 -12.96 -4.21 -38.50
N ASN A 268 -12.94 -3.64 -37.29
CA ASN A 268 -13.39 -2.25 -37.07
C ASN A 268 -12.40 -1.38 -36.27
N VAL A 269 -11.13 -1.79 -36.21
CA VAL A 269 -10.07 -1.04 -35.52
C VAL A 269 -9.86 0.35 -36.12
N ASP A 270 -9.92 0.48 -37.46
CA ASP A 270 -9.77 1.77 -38.13
C ASP A 270 -10.90 2.74 -37.76
N LEU A 271 -12.14 2.26 -37.67
CA LEU A 271 -13.28 3.07 -37.23
C LEU A 271 -13.15 3.45 -35.75
N LEU A 272 -12.66 2.54 -34.90
CA LEU A 272 -12.40 2.84 -33.49
C LEU A 272 -11.33 3.92 -33.34
N ILE A 273 -10.21 3.81 -34.06
CA ILE A 273 -9.15 4.83 -34.04
C ILE A 273 -9.69 6.16 -34.57
N ALA A 274 -10.47 6.15 -35.66
CA ALA A 274 -11.11 7.35 -36.18
C ALA A 274 -12.07 7.97 -35.16
N ALA A 275 -12.86 7.15 -34.45
CA ALA A 275 -13.73 7.62 -33.38
C ALA A 275 -12.94 8.26 -32.22
N LEU A 276 -11.86 7.63 -31.79
CA LEU A 276 -11.04 8.11 -30.66
C LEU A 276 -10.07 9.26 -31.02
N ALA A 277 -9.95 9.67 -32.29
CA ALA A 277 -9.02 10.71 -32.71
C ALA A 277 -9.27 12.08 -32.05
N ASP A 278 -10.53 12.51 -31.90
CA ASP A 278 -10.95 13.68 -31.10
C ASP A 278 -12.31 13.40 -30.44
N PHE A 279 -12.38 12.33 -29.64
CA PHE A 279 -13.62 11.92 -28.99
C PHE A 279 -13.92 12.81 -27.79
N ARG A 280 -15.05 13.50 -27.84
CA ARG A 280 -15.56 14.32 -26.74
C ARG A 280 -16.66 13.53 -26.06
N TYR A 281 -16.39 13.07 -24.84
CA TYR A 281 -17.34 12.27 -24.09
C TYR A 281 -18.17 13.16 -23.16
N ASP A 282 -19.46 12.86 -23.07
CA ASP A 282 -20.37 13.42 -22.07
C ASP A 282 -20.36 12.55 -20.80
N ALA A 283 -20.18 11.23 -20.98
CA ALA A 283 -20.03 10.26 -19.90
C ALA A 283 -18.98 9.22 -20.27
N ALA A 284 -18.16 8.84 -19.29
CA ALA A 284 -17.19 7.77 -19.42
C ALA A 284 -17.17 6.94 -18.13
N THR A 285 -17.23 5.62 -18.28
CA THR A 285 -17.08 4.68 -17.17
C THR A 285 -16.08 3.61 -17.56
N ALA A 286 -15.27 3.18 -16.59
CA ALA A 286 -14.39 2.05 -16.72
C ALA A 286 -14.62 1.09 -15.57
N THR A 287 -14.61 -0.21 -15.85
CA THR A 287 -14.58 -1.25 -14.82
C THR A 287 -13.29 -2.03 -14.92
N VAL A 288 -12.73 -2.38 -13.78
CA VAL A 288 -11.50 -3.17 -13.67
C VAL A 288 -11.75 -4.36 -12.76
N LYS A 289 -11.31 -5.54 -13.19
CA LYS A 289 -11.37 -6.79 -12.43
C LYS A 289 -10.13 -7.64 -12.69
N GLY A 290 -9.68 -8.39 -11.69
CA GLY A 290 -8.60 -9.36 -11.85
C GLY A 290 -7.47 -9.17 -10.84
N PHE A 291 -6.39 -9.92 -11.02
CA PHE A 291 -5.24 -9.85 -10.13
C PHE A 291 -4.36 -8.67 -10.48
N VAL A 292 -3.93 -7.87 -9.51
CA VAL A 292 -3.05 -6.70 -9.78
C VAL A 292 -1.70 -7.12 -10.36
N ASP A 293 -1.25 -8.34 -10.04
CA ASP A 293 0.01 -8.95 -10.49
C ASP A 293 -0.18 -9.97 -11.62
N GLY A 294 -1.33 -9.97 -12.29
CA GLY A 294 -1.65 -10.97 -13.33
C GLY A 294 -2.68 -10.44 -14.32
N ASP A 295 -3.54 -11.33 -14.82
CA ASP A 295 -4.53 -10.96 -15.83
C ASP A 295 -5.61 -10.03 -15.22
N ASN A 296 -5.88 -8.94 -15.93
CA ASN A 296 -6.97 -8.02 -15.64
C ASN A 296 -7.90 -7.91 -16.85
N SER A 297 -9.20 -7.82 -16.58
CA SER A 297 -10.17 -7.35 -17.55
C SER A 297 -10.52 -5.90 -17.26
N VAL A 298 -10.46 -5.07 -18.31
CA VAL A 298 -10.86 -3.67 -18.27
C VAL A 298 -11.97 -3.50 -19.29
N ALA A 299 -13.13 -3.02 -18.86
CA ALA A 299 -14.22 -2.65 -19.77
C ALA A 299 -14.46 -1.14 -19.67
N LEU A 300 -14.39 -0.46 -20.80
CA LEU A 300 -14.61 0.98 -20.96
C LEU A 300 -15.90 1.21 -21.73
N GLN A 301 -16.76 2.08 -21.21
CA GLN A 301 -17.95 2.57 -21.88
C GLN A 301 -17.83 4.09 -22.02
N LEU A 302 -17.89 4.57 -23.26
CA LEU A 302 -17.83 6.00 -23.60
C LEU A 302 -19.10 6.39 -24.33
N GLN A 303 -19.73 7.47 -23.89
CA GLN A 303 -20.85 8.11 -24.58
C GLN A 303 -20.43 9.51 -24.97
N GLY A 304 -20.51 9.83 -26.26
CA GLY A 304 -20.05 11.12 -26.76
C GLY A 304 -20.02 11.17 -28.28
N ALA A 305 -19.20 12.07 -28.83
CA ALA A 305 -19.07 12.22 -30.27
C ALA A 305 -17.65 12.63 -30.66
N ASN A 306 -17.24 12.22 -31.86
CA ASN A 306 -16.12 12.86 -32.55
C ASN A 306 -16.68 13.82 -33.60
N PRO A 307 -16.40 15.14 -33.52
CA PRO A 307 -16.91 16.12 -34.50
C PRO A 307 -16.54 15.84 -35.96
N GLU A 308 -15.43 15.12 -36.19
CA GLU A 308 -14.92 14.78 -37.53
C GLU A 308 -15.50 13.46 -38.05
N LEU A 309 -16.20 12.70 -37.21
CA LEU A 309 -16.80 11.41 -37.56
C LEU A 309 -18.33 11.52 -37.60
N TYR A 310 -18.95 10.98 -38.65
CA TYR A 310 -20.41 10.97 -38.82
C TYR A 310 -21.08 12.32 -38.53
N GLU A 311 -20.52 13.42 -39.05
CA GLU A 311 -21.08 14.78 -38.86
C GLU A 311 -21.27 15.17 -37.37
N GLY A 312 -20.50 14.57 -36.46
CA GLY A 312 -20.59 14.82 -35.02
C GLY A 312 -21.75 14.12 -34.33
N HIS A 313 -22.36 13.11 -34.96
CA HIS A 313 -23.42 12.33 -34.32
C HIS A 313 -22.93 11.61 -33.05
N PRO A 314 -23.74 11.58 -31.97
CA PRO A 314 -23.42 10.81 -30.78
C PRO A 314 -23.28 9.32 -31.09
N ILE A 315 -22.24 8.72 -30.53
CA ILE A 315 -21.97 7.28 -30.58
C ILE A 315 -21.66 6.77 -29.18
N GLU A 316 -21.98 5.50 -28.97
CA GLU A 316 -21.60 4.75 -27.77
C GLU A 316 -20.49 3.76 -28.14
N LEU A 317 -19.37 3.84 -27.44
CA LEU A 317 -18.24 2.94 -27.61
C LEU A 317 -18.14 2.04 -26.38
N ASN A 318 -18.17 0.74 -26.61
CA ASN A 318 -17.98 -0.28 -25.58
C ASN A 318 -16.74 -1.09 -25.94
N LEU A 319 -15.70 -1.00 -25.11
CA LEU A 319 -14.42 -1.65 -25.33
C LEU A 319 -14.12 -2.57 -24.15
N SER A 320 -13.70 -3.79 -24.43
CA SER A 320 -13.22 -4.73 -23.42
C SER A 320 -11.81 -5.18 -23.77
N LEU A 321 -10.91 -5.09 -22.81
CA LEU A 321 -9.49 -5.42 -22.94
C LEU A 321 -9.13 -6.44 -21.87
N GLU A 322 -8.37 -7.47 -22.27
CA GLU A 322 -7.77 -8.43 -21.35
C GLU A 322 -6.25 -8.30 -21.45
N ALA A 323 -5.63 -7.75 -20.41
CA ALA A 323 -4.19 -7.57 -20.30
C ALA A 323 -3.80 -7.32 -18.85
N PRO A 324 -2.57 -7.68 -18.42
CA PRO A 324 -2.07 -7.26 -17.12
C PRO A 324 -2.05 -5.73 -17.03
N ILE A 325 -2.63 -5.16 -15.98
CA ILE A 325 -2.74 -3.70 -15.85
C ILE A 325 -1.37 -3.03 -15.79
N LEU A 326 -0.38 -3.73 -15.22
CA LEU A 326 1.01 -3.28 -15.20
C LEU A 326 1.63 -3.27 -16.60
N ASP A 327 1.22 -4.20 -17.47
CA ASP A 327 1.62 -4.22 -18.87
C ASP A 327 0.86 -3.15 -19.67
N LEU A 328 -0.36 -2.77 -19.29
CA LEU A 328 -1.05 -1.62 -19.92
C LEU A 328 -0.34 -0.30 -19.60
N VAL A 329 0.10 -0.13 -18.36
CA VAL A 329 0.93 1.01 -17.93
C VAL A 329 2.32 0.97 -18.56
N GLY A 330 2.90 -0.24 -18.68
CA GLY A 330 4.19 -0.48 -19.32
C GLY A 330 4.17 -0.31 -20.84
N ALA A 331 3.12 -0.75 -21.52
CA ALA A 331 2.96 -0.66 -22.97
C ALA A 331 2.84 0.79 -23.47
N GLY A 332 2.34 1.70 -22.62
CA GLY A 332 2.43 3.15 -22.88
C GLY A 332 3.87 3.66 -22.89
N ARG A 333 4.79 2.99 -22.18
CA ARG A 333 6.22 3.30 -22.10
C ARG A 333 7.07 2.48 -23.07
N GLU A 334 6.61 1.31 -23.51
CA GLU A 334 7.40 0.29 -24.22
C GLU A 334 7.18 0.28 -25.75
N VAL A 335 6.98 1.43 -26.39
CA VAL A 335 7.22 1.58 -27.84
C VAL A 335 8.57 2.25 -28.13
N LEU A 336 9.26 2.76 -27.12
CA LEU A 336 10.62 3.30 -27.25
C LEU A 336 11.57 2.59 -26.27
N ASP A 337 12.34 1.65 -26.82
CA ASP A 337 13.49 0.90 -26.26
C ASP A 337 13.27 -0.54 -25.74
N LEU A 338 13.00 -1.46 -26.66
CA LEU A 338 13.73 -2.74 -26.66
C LEU A 338 15.21 -2.41 -26.96
N PRO A 339 16.17 -2.48 -26.00
CA PRO A 339 16.84 -3.77 -25.74
C PRO A 339 17.62 -3.88 -24.40
N VAL A 340 17.11 -4.54 -23.36
CA VAL A 340 18.01 -5.07 -22.28
C VAL A 340 17.69 -6.50 -21.79
N ARG A 341 16.48 -7.04 -21.94
CA ARG A 341 16.18 -8.40 -21.41
C ARG A 341 16.35 -9.56 -22.41
N LEU A 342 16.89 -9.31 -23.61
CA LEU A 342 17.23 -10.35 -24.59
C LEU A 342 18.72 -10.71 -24.65
N ARG A 343 19.52 -10.33 -23.65
CA ARG A 343 20.93 -10.76 -23.54
C ARG A 343 21.15 -12.01 -22.65
N ARG A 344 20.16 -12.42 -21.86
CA ARG A 344 20.24 -13.67 -21.06
C ARG A 344 19.69 -14.91 -21.78
N ALA A 345 18.69 -14.75 -22.66
CA ALA A 345 18.08 -15.89 -23.35
C ALA A 345 18.94 -16.52 -24.46
N VAL A 346 20.08 -15.93 -24.83
CA VAL A 346 20.99 -16.47 -25.87
C VAL A 346 22.36 -16.91 -25.30
N GLN A 347 22.67 -16.63 -24.02
CA GLN A 347 23.89 -17.15 -23.38
C GLN A 347 23.70 -18.49 -22.66
N GLU A 348 22.47 -18.90 -22.36
CA GLU A 348 22.18 -20.22 -21.77
C GLU A 348 21.81 -21.30 -22.81
N LEU A 349 21.79 -20.96 -24.10
CA LEU A 349 21.70 -21.93 -25.21
C LEU A 349 23.03 -22.11 -25.97
N GLY A 350 24.13 -21.63 -25.38
CA GLY A 350 25.46 -21.70 -25.98
C GLY A 350 26.56 -21.83 -24.95
N ARG A 351 26.47 -22.84 -24.06
CA ARG A 351 27.63 -23.48 -23.43
C ARG A 351 27.27 -24.82 -22.80
#